data_AF-A0A7S2YI18-F1
#
_entry.id   AF-A0A7S2YI18-F1
#
_cell.length_a   1.000
_cell.length_b   1.000
_cell.length_c   1.000
_cell.angle_alpha   90.00
_cell.angle_beta   90.00
_cell.angle_gamma   90.00
#
_symmetry.space_group_name_H-M   'P 1'
#
loop_
_entity.id
_entity.type
_entity.pdbx_description
1 polymer ?
#
loop_
_entity_poly.entity_id
_entity_poly.type
_entity_poly.pdbx_seq_one_letter_code
_entity_poly.pdbx_strand_id
1 'polypeptide(L)'
;TGDDNEGTTLSVQVPEKLNLKCHLEEGGSIHVSNKIEGDIYLSTARGHIQVKKVRGHEIQLQNQQGSIHSTGLIEAQNVSMEATGGRIRAKQIHGTSIQLVAMGGETTPEKNRDSEDRLSEDDEGSMIDVSSMYISGLGGATAKVQNMPHL
;
A
#
# COMPACT_ATOMS: atom_id res chain seq x y z
N THR A 1 17.07 -29.63 4.31
CA THR A 1 18.16 -29.09 3.47
C THR A 1 17.53 -28.35 2.31
N GLY A 2 17.71 -27.02 2.30
CA GLY A 2 17.19 -26.11 1.26
C GLY A 2 16.18 -25.11 1.80
N ASP A 3 16.56 -24.30 2.78
CA ASP A 3 15.81 -23.10 3.21
C ASP A 3 16.69 -21.87 2.95
N ASP A 4 17.15 -21.76 1.71
CA ASP A 4 17.96 -20.65 1.21
C ASP A 4 17.15 -19.90 0.16
N ASN A 5 16.12 -19.17 0.60
CA ASN A 5 15.68 -17.99 -0.16
C ASN A 5 16.50 -16.81 0.36
N GLU A 6 17.78 -16.74 -0.03
CA GLU A 6 18.65 -15.58 0.20
C GLU A 6 18.13 -14.37 -0.60
N GLY A 7 17.05 -13.76 -0.12
CA GLY A 7 16.62 -12.46 -0.59
C GLY A 7 17.57 -11.38 -0.07
N THR A 8 18.07 -10.52 -0.96
CA THR A 8 18.83 -9.33 -0.55
C THR A 8 17.93 -8.40 0.23
N THR A 9 18.30 -8.12 1.49
CA THR A 9 17.61 -7.13 2.32
C THR A 9 18.46 -5.86 2.43
N LEU A 10 17.88 -4.72 2.06
CA LEU A 10 18.46 -3.41 2.31
C LEU A 10 17.73 -2.73 3.46
N SER A 11 18.44 -2.42 4.54
CA SER A 11 17.92 -1.64 5.67
C SER A 11 18.52 -0.24 5.66
N VAL A 12 17.66 0.78 5.62
CA VAL A 12 18.06 2.19 5.66
C VAL A 12 17.40 2.87 6.86
N GLN A 13 18.20 3.55 7.68
CA GLN A 13 17.69 4.44 8.71
C GLN A 13 17.72 5.87 8.19
N VAL A 14 16.57 6.55 8.27
CA VAL A 14 16.39 7.92 7.82
C VAL A 14 15.76 8.74 8.95
N PRO A 15 15.92 10.07 8.98
CA PRO A 15 15.18 10.94 9.88
C PRO A 15 13.67 10.72 9.76
N GLU A 16 12.88 11.11 10.76
CA GLU A 16 11.42 11.02 10.64
C GLU A 16 10.88 11.98 9.56
N LYS A 17 11.50 13.15 9.39
CA LYS A 17 11.08 14.18 8.45
C LYS A 17 11.98 14.17 7.21
N LEU A 18 11.50 13.59 6.12
CA LEU A 18 12.12 13.65 4.80
C LEU A 18 11.10 13.36 3.71
N ASN A 19 11.42 13.80 2.50
CA ASN A 19 10.77 13.28 1.30
C ASN A 19 11.44 11.95 0.92
N LEU A 20 10.65 10.90 0.72
CA LEU A 20 11.13 9.56 0.42
C LEU A 20 10.63 9.12 -0.95
N LYS A 21 11.56 8.77 -1.84
CA LYS A 21 11.26 8.08 -3.09
C LYS A 21 11.98 6.73 -3.09
N CYS A 22 11.22 5.65 -3.25
CA CYS A 22 11.76 4.30 -3.37
C CYS A 22 11.06 3.58 -4.53
N HIS A 23 11.85 3.11 -5.49
CA HIS A 23 11.36 2.40 -6.66
C HIS A 23 12.13 1.09 -6.84
N LEU A 24 11.41 -0.02 -6.86
CA LEU A 24 11.94 -1.37 -7.10
C LEU A 24 11.41 -1.90 -8.44
N GLU A 25 12.14 -1.63 -9.51
CA GLU A 25 11.73 -1.97 -10.90
C GLU A 25 11.61 -3.49 -11.12
N GLU A 26 12.53 -4.28 -10.56
CA GLU A 26 12.55 -5.74 -10.74
C GLU A 26 11.69 -6.48 -9.69
N GLY A 27 11.07 -5.73 -8.78
CA GLY A 27 10.30 -6.25 -7.65
C GLY A 27 11.06 -6.29 -6.33
N GLY A 28 10.38 -6.81 -5.31
CA GLY A 28 10.79 -6.78 -3.91
C GLY A 28 9.76 -6.03 -3.06
N SER A 29 9.77 -6.28 -1.76
CA SER A 29 8.81 -5.66 -0.84
C SER A 29 9.40 -4.45 -0.15
N ILE A 30 8.61 -3.37 -0.06
CA ILE A 30 8.98 -2.13 0.62
C ILE A 30 8.28 -2.11 1.97
N HIS A 31 9.04 -1.95 3.06
CA HIS A 31 8.52 -1.91 4.42
C HIS A 31 8.92 -0.60 5.11
N VAL A 32 7.93 0.22 5.48
CA VAL A 32 8.10 1.40 6.35
C VAL A 32 7.53 1.06 7.72
N SER A 33 8.41 0.58 8.62
CA SER A 33 8.04 0.02 9.92
C SER A 33 7.67 1.07 10.98
N ASN A 34 8.07 2.32 10.79
CA ASN A 34 7.84 3.43 11.71
C ASN A 34 7.08 4.57 11.02
N LYS A 35 7.27 5.79 11.53
CA LYS A 35 6.66 7.01 11.02
C LYS A 35 7.62 7.69 10.05
N ILE A 36 7.11 8.19 8.93
CA ILE A 36 7.80 9.13 8.05
C ILE A 36 6.85 10.30 7.75
N GLU A 37 7.39 11.52 7.75
CA GLU A 37 6.70 12.75 7.37
C GLU A 37 7.42 13.46 6.20
N GLY A 38 6.71 13.68 5.10
CA GLY A 38 7.18 14.35 3.89
C GLY A 38 6.40 13.88 2.67
N ASP A 39 6.84 14.26 1.47
CA ASP A 39 6.26 13.72 0.23
C ASP A 39 6.82 12.33 -0.05
N ILE A 40 5.93 11.34 -0.14
CA ILE A 40 6.29 9.93 -0.19
C ILE A 40 5.84 9.30 -1.50
N TYR A 41 6.79 8.70 -2.22
CA TYR A 41 6.55 7.89 -3.41
C TYR A 41 7.18 6.51 -3.22
N LEU A 42 6.36 5.47 -3.07
CA LEU A 42 6.82 4.08 -2.99
C LEU A 42 6.23 3.29 -4.15
N SER A 43 7.08 2.60 -4.90
CA SER A 43 6.66 1.83 -6.07
C SER A 43 7.45 0.53 -6.22
N THR A 44 6.77 -0.59 -6.45
CA THR A 44 7.39 -1.89 -6.74
C THR A 44 6.62 -2.65 -7.82
N ALA A 45 7.34 -3.33 -8.71
CA ALA A 45 6.72 -4.13 -9.76
C ALA A 45 6.10 -5.44 -9.22
N ARG A 46 6.74 -6.07 -8.23
CA ARG A 46 6.30 -7.34 -7.62
C ARG A 46 6.59 -7.33 -6.13
N GLY A 47 5.74 -7.98 -5.33
CA GLY A 47 5.87 -8.02 -3.87
C GLY A 47 4.89 -7.07 -3.19
N HIS A 48 5.19 -6.60 -1.99
CA HIS A 48 4.23 -5.81 -1.19
C HIS A 48 4.77 -4.45 -0.78
N ILE A 49 3.88 -3.48 -0.63
CA ILE A 49 4.18 -2.23 0.07
C ILE A 49 3.47 -2.27 1.40
N GLN A 50 4.23 -2.26 2.49
CA GLN A 50 3.67 -2.15 3.84
C GLN A 50 4.16 -0.87 4.51
N VAL A 51 3.22 -0.07 5.00
CA VAL A 51 3.52 1.16 5.75
C VAL A 51 2.81 1.15 7.11
N LYS A 52 3.47 1.68 8.14
CA LYS A 52 2.84 1.87 9.46
C LYS A 52 2.21 3.25 9.60
N LYS A 53 3.00 4.31 9.41
CA LYS A 53 2.50 5.69 9.50
C LYS A 53 3.23 6.59 8.52
N VAL A 54 2.50 7.20 7.61
CA VAL A 54 3.04 8.16 6.65
C VAL A 54 2.20 9.42 6.66
N ARG A 55 2.88 10.58 6.70
CA ARG A 55 2.22 11.90 6.65
C ARG A 55 2.88 12.78 5.63
N GLY A 56 2.14 13.62 4.91
CA GLY A 56 2.74 14.44 3.86
C GLY A 56 1.80 15.43 3.22
N HIS A 57 2.27 16.10 2.17
CA HIS A 57 1.38 16.78 1.24
C HIS A 57 0.91 15.78 0.17
N GLU A 58 1.87 15.06 -0.42
CA GLU A 58 1.65 14.01 -1.43
C GLU A 58 2.09 12.64 -0.91
N ILE A 59 1.19 11.65 -0.95
CA ILE A 59 1.51 10.25 -0.70
C ILE A 59 1.03 9.41 -1.89
N GLN A 60 1.96 8.75 -2.56
CA GLN A 60 1.69 7.87 -3.68
C GLN A 60 2.33 6.49 -3.45
N LEU A 61 1.49 5.46 -3.43
CA LEU A 61 1.88 4.06 -3.25
C LEU A 61 1.42 3.27 -4.49
N GLN A 62 2.36 2.67 -5.22
CA GLN A 62 2.05 1.94 -6.46
C GLN A 62 2.61 0.53 -6.43
N ASN A 63 1.78 -0.44 -6.75
CA ASN A 63 2.18 -1.84 -6.82
C ASN A 63 1.59 -2.47 -8.08
N GLN A 64 2.44 -3.06 -8.92
CA GLN A 64 1.97 -3.67 -10.15
C GLN A 64 1.40 -5.09 -9.94
N GLN A 65 2.12 -5.93 -9.19
CA GLN A 65 1.77 -7.32 -8.88
C GLN A 65 1.97 -7.61 -7.38
N GLY A 66 0.91 -7.38 -6.62
CA GLY A 66 0.92 -7.52 -5.18
C GLY A 66 0.07 -6.47 -4.48
N SER A 67 0.20 -6.42 -3.15
CA SER A 67 -0.74 -5.67 -2.30
C SER A 67 -0.09 -4.49 -1.59
N ILE A 68 -0.90 -3.47 -1.30
CA ILE A 68 -0.54 -2.33 -0.48
C ILE A 68 -1.27 -2.44 0.86
N HIS A 69 -0.52 -2.41 1.96
CA HIS A 69 -1.05 -2.52 3.31
C HIS A 69 -0.58 -1.37 4.21
N SER A 70 -1.53 -0.55 4.67
CA SER A 70 -1.31 0.38 5.78
C SER A 70 -1.83 -0.19 7.09
N THR A 71 -0.91 -0.49 8.00
CA THR A 71 -1.22 -1.03 9.34
C THR A 71 -1.63 0.05 10.34
N GLY A 72 -1.48 1.33 9.98
CA GLY A 72 -1.79 2.48 10.84
C GLY A 72 -2.44 3.62 10.07
N LEU A 73 -1.77 4.77 9.99
CA LEU A 73 -2.34 6.00 9.46
C LEU A 73 -1.60 6.49 8.22
N ILE A 74 -2.34 6.70 7.14
CA ILE A 74 -1.93 7.53 6.00
C ILE A 74 -2.63 8.88 6.14
N GLU A 75 -1.88 9.98 6.20
CA GLU A 75 -2.45 11.32 6.35
C GLU A 75 -1.76 12.31 5.40
N ALA A 76 -2.44 12.73 4.33
CA ALA A 76 -1.90 13.71 3.40
C ALA A 76 -2.98 14.55 2.75
N GLN A 77 -2.61 15.68 2.14
CA GLN A 77 -3.56 16.41 1.32
C GLN A 77 -4.04 15.54 0.16
N ASN A 78 -3.12 14.86 -0.51
CA ASN A 78 -3.38 13.96 -1.63
C ASN A 78 -2.84 12.56 -1.31
N VAL A 79 -3.71 11.55 -1.38
CA VAL A 79 -3.38 10.14 -1.21
C VAL A 79 -3.76 9.39 -2.48
N SER A 80 -2.78 8.75 -3.12
CA SER A 80 -2.99 7.84 -4.24
C SER A 80 -2.43 6.46 -3.92
N MET A 81 -3.28 5.44 -3.95
CA MET A 81 -2.88 4.05 -3.78
C MET A 81 -3.38 3.25 -4.98
N GLU A 82 -2.46 2.60 -5.68
CA GLU A 82 -2.76 1.83 -6.89
C GLU A 82 -2.14 0.44 -6.80
N ALA A 83 -2.98 -0.60 -6.77
CA ALA A 83 -2.56 -2.00 -6.77
C ALA A 83 -3.16 -2.69 -8.00
N THR A 84 -2.42 -2.76 -9.10
CA THR A 84 -2.96 -3.22 -10.41
C THR A 84 -3.05 -4.74 -10.57
N GLY A 85 -2.54 -5.50 -9.60
CA GLY A 85 -2.55 -6.97 -9.60
C GLY A 85 -2.68 -7.50 -8.19
N GLY A 86 -3.41 -6.79 -7.33
CA GLY A 86 -3.55 -7.14 -5.92
C GLY A 86 -4.45 -6.19 -5.15
N ARG A 87 -4.29 -6.17 -3.84
CA ARG A 87 -5.30 -5.62 -2.91
C ARG A 87 -4.78 -4.38 -2.20
N ILE A 88 -5.71 -3.55 -1.75
CA ILE A 88 -5.43 -2.40 -0.89
C ILE A 88 -6.08 -2.66 0.47
N ARG A 89 -5.27 -2.67 1.53
CA ARG A 89 -5.75 -2.66 2.91
C ARG A 89 -5.23 -1.43 3.63
N ALA A 90 -6.08 -0.71 4.34
CA ALA A 90 -5.65 0.42 5.15
C ALA A 90 -6.47 0.54 6.44
N LYS A 91 -5.80 0.69 7.57
CA LYS A 91 -6.49 0.91 8.84
C LYS A 91 -7.15 2.29 8.89
N GLN A 92 -6.39 3.35 8.60
CA GLN A 92 -6.90 4.72 8.57
C GLN A 92 -6.29 5.53 7.43
N ILE A 93 -7.15 6.25 6.69
CA ILE A 93 -6.72 7.21 5.67
C ILE A 93 -7.38 8.56 5.93
N HIS A 94 -6.56 9.60 6.08
CA HIS A 94 -6.99 10.98 6.25
C HIS A 94 -6.49 11.81 5.08
N GLY A 95 -7.36 12.59 4.45
CA GLY A 95 -6.90 13.52 3.43
C GLY A 95 -7.96 14.40 2.81
N THR A 96 -7.54 15.21 1.84
CA THR A 96 -8.44 16.08 1.08
C THR A 96 -8.89 15.40 -0.20
N SER A 97 -7.95 14.77 -0.91
CA SER A 97 -8.17 13.99 -2.12
C SER A 97 -7.61 12.59 -1.92
N ILE A 98 -8.48 11.57 -1.98
CA ILE A 98 -8.10 10.17 -1.80
C ILE A 98 -8.50 9.39 -3.05
N GLN A 99 -7.53 8.75 -3.68
CA GLN A 99 -7.75 7.84 -4.81
C GLN A 99 -7.20 6.46 -4.46
N LEU A 100 -8.09 5.47 -4.44
CA LEU A 100 -7.75 4.06 -4.25
C LEU A 100 -8.19 3.29 -5.49
N VAL A 101 -7.25 2.63 -6.17
CA VAL A 101 -7.52 1.79 -7.32
C VAL A 101 -6.91 0.42 -7.07
N ALA A 102 -7.74 -0.59 -6.97
CA ALA A 102 -7.30 -1.98 -6.97
C ALA A 102 -7.83 -2.66 -8.22
N MET A 103 -7.00 -3.48 -8.83
CA MET A 103 -7.40 -4.38 -9.91
C MET A 103 -7.01 -5.78 -9.48
N GLY A 104 -7.95 -6.72 -9.59
CA GLY A 104 -7.66 -8.13 -9.31
C GLY A 104 -6.48 -8.56 -10.17
N GLY A 105 -5.61 -9.43 -9.64
CA GLY A 105 -4.69 -10.24 -10.44
C GLY A 105 -5.38 -11.55 -10.86
N GLU A 106 -4.77 -12.36 -11.71
CA GLU A 106 -5.21 -13.75 -11.95
C GLU A 106 -5.23 -14.51 -10.61
N THR A 107 -6.40 -14.61 -9.99
CA THR A 107 -6.64 -15.58 -8.94
C THR A 107 -6.87 -16.91 -9.63
N THR A 108 -5.86 -17.76 -9.70
CA THR A 108 -6.16 -19.19 -9.89
C THR A 108 -7.10 -19.59 -8.74
N PRO A 109 -8.25 -20.23 -9.01
CA PRO A 109 -9.24 -20.57 -7.97
C PRO A 109 -8.71 -21.51 -6.87
N GLU A 110 -7.47 -21.98 -6.99
CA GLU A 110 -6.83 -23.00 -6.16
C GLU A 110 -5.66 -22.50 -5.30
N LYS A 111 -5.43 -21.18 -5.18
CA LYS A 111 -4.60 -20.71 -4.06
C LYS A 111 -5.40 -20.88 -2.78
N ASN A 112 -5.13 -21.98 -2.07
CA ASN A 112 -5.61 -22.24 -0.72
C ASN A 112 -5.58 -20.94 0.09
N ARG A 113 -6.70 -20.61 0.74
CA ARG A 113 -6.85 -19.46 1.64
C ARG A 113 -6.05 -19.66 2.95
N ASP A 114 -4.86 -20.25 2.85
CA ASP A 114 -3.92 -20.49 3.92
C ASP A 114 -2.90 -19.35 3.93
N SER A 115 -2.78 -18.70 5.09
CA SER A 115 -1.79 -17.73 5.62
C SER A 115 -0.98 -16.79 4.72
N GLU A 116 -0.52 -17.17 3.53
CA GLU A 116 0.50 -16.42 2.77
C GLU A 116 -0.03 -15.14 2.13
N ASP A 117 -1.31 -15.10 1.73
CA ASP A 117 -1.91 -13.90 1.14
C ASP A 117 -2.58 -12.98 2.18
N ARG A 118 -2.70 -13.39 3.46
CA ARG A 118 -3.38 -12.60 4.48
C ARG A 118 -2.54 -11.38 4.86
N LEU A 119 -3.13 -10.18 4.73
CA LEU A 119 -2.46 -8.92 5.11
C LEU A 119 -2.54 -8.67 6.62
N SER A 120 -3.51 -9.25 7.31
CA SER A 120 -3.68 -9.18 8.78
C SER A 120 -4.57 -10.32 9.31
N GLU A 121 -4.66 -10.45 10.63
CA GLU A 121 -5.46 -11.48 11.31
C GLU A 121 -6.97 -11.40 11.03
N ASP A 122 -7.46 -10.22 10.64
CA ASP A 122 -8.84 -9.91 10.29
C ASP A 122 -9.04 -9.74 8.77
N ASP A 123 -8.07 -10.14 7.95
CA ASP A 123 -8.20 -10.05 6.49
C ASP A 123 -9.19 -11.10 5.97
N GLU A 124 -10.28 -10.62 5.38
CA GLU A 124 -11.36 -11.42 4.78
C GLU A 124 -11.23 -11.62 3.26
N GLY A 125 -10.19 -11.05 2.61
CA GLY A 125 -9.96 -11.24 1.18
C GLY A 125 -10.47 -10.11 0.27
N SER A 126 -10.99 -9.01 0.82
CA SER A 126 -11.52 -7.89 0.04
C SER A 126 -10.46 -7.21 -0.83
N MET A 127 -10.84 -6.81 -2.06
CA MET A 127 -9.94 -6.10 -2.99
C MET A 127 -9.49 -4.74 -2.45
N ILE A 128 -10.40 -4.03 -1.79
CA ILE A 128 -10.13 -2.80 -1.06
C ILE A 128 -10.81 -2.93 0.30
N ASP A 129 -10.04 -2.86 1.38
CA ASP A 129 -10.53 -2.81 2.75
C ASP A 129 -9.94 -1.61 3.47
N VAL A 130 -10.80 -0.69 3.92
CA VAL A 130 -10.41 0.51 4.67
C VAL A 130 -11.25 0.60 5.93
N SER A 131 -10.63 0.45 7.10
CA SER A 131 -11.38 0.45 8.37
C SER A 131 -11.96 1.82 8.71
N SER A 132 -11.27 2.91 8.36
CA SER A 132 -11.78 4.28 8.52
C SER A 132 -11.16 5.23 7.50
N MET A 133 -12.00 6.12 6.95
CA MET A 133 -11.59 7.14 6.00
C MET A 133 -12.16 8.50 6.43
N TYR A 134 -11.28 9.49 6.58
CA TYR A 134 -11.64 10.85 6.96
C TYR A 134 -11.26 11.79 5.84
N ILE A 135 -12.27 12.44 5.26
CA ILE A 135 -12.09 13.31 4.11
C ILE A 135 -12.49 14.73 4.51
N SER A 136 -11.58 15.69 4.41
CA SER A 136 -11.83 17.07 4.80
C SER A 136 -11.09 18.05 3.91
N GLY A 137 -11.75 19.13 3.49
CA GLY A 137 -11.15 20.18 2.68
C GLY A 137 -12.01 21.44 2.66
N LEU A 138 -11.37 22.62 2.71
CA LEU A 138 -12.07 23.92 2.79
C LEU A 138 -12.71 24.37 1.47
N GLY A 139 -12.51 23.64 0.37
CA GLY A 139 -12.98 24.02 -0.97
C GLY A 139 -13.38 22.86 -1.87
N GLY A 140 -13.63 21.68 -1.28
CA GLY A 140 -13.91 20.44 -2.00
C GLY A 140 -12.99 19.32 -1.50
N ALA A 141 -13.60 18.21 -1.09
CA ALA A 141 -12.89 17.01 -0.67
C ALA A 141 -13.42 15.85 -1.51
N THR A 142 -12.53 14.98 -1.98
CA THR A 142 -12.87 13.90 -2.91
C THR A 142 -12.35 12.56 -2.40
N ALA A 143 -13.17 11.53 -2.55
CA ALA A 143 -12.70 10.15 -2.52
C ALA A 143 -13.18 9.41 -3.76
N LYS A 144 -12.25 8.73 -4.41
CA LYS A 144 -12.53 7.79 -5.48
C LYS A 144 -11.97 6.43 -5.07
N VAL A 145 -12.85 5.45 -4.90
CA VAL A 145 -12.50 4.06 -4.61
C VAL A 145 -13.00 3.22 -5.76
N GLN A 146 -12.09 2.54 -6.45
CA GLN A 146 -12.42 1.80 -7.65
C GLN A 146 -11.78 0.40 -7.60
N ASN A 147 -12.62 -0.63 -7.61
CA ASN A 147 -12.21 -1.98 -7.95
C ASN A 147 -12.45 -2.17 -9.46
N MET A 148 -11.41 -2.45 -10.24
CA MET A 148 -11.58 -2.76 -11.67
C MET A 148 -11.48 -4.27 -11.91
N PRO A 149 -12.37 -4.83 -12.73
CA PRO A 149 -12.21 -6.20 -13.19
C PRO A 149 -10.93 -6.32 -14.02
N HIS A 150 -10.31 -7.50 -13.98
CA HIS A 150 -9.25 -7.84 -14.92
C HIS A 150 -9.82 -7.80 -16.34
N LEU A 151 -9.15 -7.09 -17.25
CA LEU A 151 -9.43 -7.11 -18.70
C LEU A 151 -8.79 -8.35 -19.34
#